data_AF-A0A9D8FL78-F1
#
_entry.id   AF-A0A9D8FL78-F1
#
_cell.length_a   1.000
_cell.length_b   1.000
_cell.length_c   1.000
_cell.angle_alpha   90.00
_cell.angle_beta   90.00
_cell.angle_gamma   90.00
#
_symmetry.space_group_name_H-M   'P 1'
#
loop_
_entity.id
_entity.type
_entity.pdbx_description
1 polymer ?
#
loop_
_entity_poly.entity_id
_entity_poly.type
_entity_poly.pdbx_seq_one_letter_code
_entity_poly.pdbx_strand_id
1 'polypeptide(L)'
;MKIIKFIILVIFITSTTFLYAHQRIEAMRLSYEINKKEVSLDKLLDQRKELEYNVAKLKAPTYLELQLAKRDVKLVLPERWQVFEVSGMTEKADKNLPMPLFVRNIVGLFSFDKEAQATPASH
;
A
#
# COMPACT_ATOMS: atom_id res chain seq x y z
N MET A 1 -29.21 38.21 -49.55
CA MET A 1 -28.39 36.99 -49.37
C MET A 1 -26.97 37.24 -48.83
N LYS A 2 -26.22 38.26 -49.29
CA LYS A 2 -24.83 38.51 -48.83
C LYS A 2 -24.72 38.85 -47.33
N ILE A 3 -25.66 39.65 -46.80
CA ILE A 3 -25.70 40.04 -45.38
C ILE A 3 -25.95 38.84 -44.45
N ILE A 4 -26.83 37.92 -44.83
CA ILE A 4 -27.09 36.70 -44.04
C ILE A 4 -25.84 35.82 -43.96
N LYS A 5 -25.10 35.66 -45.07
CA LYS A 5 -23.83 34.92 -45.07
C LYS A 5 -22.78 35.57 -44.16
N PHE A 6 -22.74 36.89 -44.12
CA PHE A 6 -21.83 37.63 -43.22
C PHE A 6 -22.20 37.43 -41.75
N ILE A 7 -23.49 37.50 -41.41
CA ILE A 7 -23.97 37.26 -40.03
C ILE A 7 -23.64 35.83 -39.58
N ILE A 8 -23.87 34.83 -40.44
CA ILE A 8 -23.54 33.43 -40.14
C ILE A 8 -22.03 33.27 -39.86
N LEU A 9 -21.18 33.91 -40.66
CA LEU A 9 -19.73 33.84 -40.49
C LEU A 9 -19.27 34.47 -39.17
N VAL A 10 -19.85 35.61 -38.78
CA VAL A 10 -19.56 36.26 -37.50
C VAL A 10 -19.99 35.37 -36.33
N ILE A 11 -21.19 34.78 -36.40
CA ILE A 11 -21.68 33.86 -35.36
C ILE A 11 -20.76 32.65 -35.25
N PHE A 12 -20.33 32.10 -36.39
CA PHE A 12 -19.44 30.94 -36.41
C PHE A 12 -18.09 31.25 -35.74
N ILE A 13 -17.44 32.34 -36.13
CA ILE A 13 -16.16 32.78 -35.54
C ILE A 13 -16.29 33.02 -34.03
N THR A 14 -17.38 33.66 -33.62
CA THR A 14 -17.63 33.97 -32.20
C THR A 14 -17.83 32.68 -31.40
N SER A 15 -18.64 31.76 -31.92
CA SER A 15 -18.87 30.46 -31.30
C SER A 15 -17.59 29.64 -31.18
N THR A 16 -16.80 29.55 -32.25
CA THR A 16 -15.51 28.83 -32.24
C THR A 16 -14.54 29.44 -31.23
N THR A 17 -14.47 30.77 -31.15
CA THR A 17 -13.59 31.46 -30.18
C THR A 17 -14.01 31.15 -28.74
N PHE A 18 -15.31 31.17 -28.46
CA PHE A 18 -15.85 30.85 -27.14
C PHE A 18 -15.57 29.38 -26.75
N LEU A 19 -15.81 28.45 -27.69
CA LEU A 19 -15.53 27.03 -27.51
C LEU A 19 -14.05 26.77 -27.22
N TYR A 20 -13.16 27.42 -27.96
CA TYR A 20 -11.71 27.30 -27.75
C TYR A 20 -11.28 27.78 -26.38
N ALA A 21 -11.79 28.93 -25.93
CA ALA A 21 -11.51 29.43 -24.59
C ALA A 21 -12.02 28.48 -23.51
N HIS A 22 -13.23 27.92 -23.68
CA HIS A 22 -13.80 26.95 -22.75
C HIS A 22 -12.93 25.69 -22.63
N GLN A 23 -12.54 25.09 -23.76
CA GLN A 23 -11.67 23.91 -23.79
C GLN A 23 -10.32 24.19 -23.11
N ARG A 24 -9.76 25.39 -23.31
CA ARG A 24 -8.50 25.77 -22.67
C ARG A 24 -8.62 25.87 -21.15
N ILE A 25 -9.74 26.39 -20.64
CA ILE A 25 -10.02 26.46 -19.20
C ILE A 25 -10.22 25.06 -18.61
N GLU A 26 -10.96 24.19 -19.29
CA GLU A 26 -11.16 22.81 -18.85
C GLU A 26 -9.85 22.03 -18.80
N ALA A 27 -8.99 22.18 -19.81
CA ALA A 27 -7.67 21.53 -19.82
C ALA A 27 -6.80 22.00 -18.65
N MET A 28 -6.81 23.29 -18.33
CA MET A 28 -6.12 23.82 -17.15
C MET A 28 -6.70 23.23 -15.86
N ARG A 29 -8.02 23.24 -15.71
CA ARG A 29 -8.70 22.69 -14.52
C ARG A 29 -8.37 21.21 -14.32
N LEU A 30 -8.40 20.43 -15.40
CA LEU A 30 -8.05 19.02 -15.37
C LEU A 30 -6.59 18.81 -14.93
N SER A 31 -5.66 19.60 -15.47
CA SER A 31 -4.24 19.55 -15.10
C SER A 31 -4.04 19.86 -13.61
N TYR A 32 -4.76 20.85 -13.08
CA TYR A 32 -4.75 21.15 -11.64
C TYR A 32 -5.29 20.00 -10.80
N GLU A 33 -6.36 19.36 -11.24
CA GLU A 33 -6.95 18.23 -10.52
C GLU A 33 -6.02 17.00 -10.52
N ILE A 34 -5.36 16.72 -11.65
CA ILE A 34 -4.36 15.66 -11.76
C ILE A 34 -3.20 15.93 -10.79
N ASN A 35 -2.62 17.13 -10.83
CA ASN A 35 -1.51 17.48 -9.95
C ASN A 35 -1.91 17.38 -8.47
N LYS A 36 -3.13 17.83 -8.11
CA LYS A 36 -3.64 17.67 -6.75
C LYS A 36 -3.72 16.19 -6.33
N LYS A 37 -4.16 15.31 -7.23
CA LYS A 37 -4.23 13.85 -6.98
C LYS A 37 -2.82 13.26 -6.85
N GLU A 38 -1.88 13.64 -7.71
CA GLU A 38 -0.48 13.20 -7.61
C GLU A 38 0.14 13.57 -6.27
N VAL A 39 0.00 14.83 -5.83
CA VAL A 39 0.49 15.28 -4.52
C VAL A 39 -0.14 14.48 -3.37
N SER A 40 -1.44 14.13 -3.48
CA SER A 40 -2.09 13.31 -2.46
C SER A 40 -1.57 11.87 -2.45
N LEU A 41 -1.32 11.28 -3.64
CA LEU A 41 -0.76 9.93 -3.76
C LEU A 41 0.66 9.87 -3.21
N ASP A 42 1.48 10.87 -3.52
CA ASP A 42 2.86 10.97 -3.03
C ASP A 42 2.91 11.03 -1.50
N LYS A 43 2.04 11.86 -0.89
CA LYS A 43 1.87 11.88 0.57
C LYS A 43 1.46 10.53 1.15
N LEU A 44 0.55 9.81 0.51
CA LEU A 44 0.14 8.47 0.96
C LEU A 44 1.29 7.47 0.85
N LEU A 45 2.12 7.55 -0.20
CA LEU A 45 3.31 6.71 -0.36
C LEU A 45 4.35 6.99 0.71
N ASP A 46 4.60 8.26 1.01
CA ASP A 46 5.50 8.68 2.09
C ASP A 46 5.03 8.15 3.45
N GLN A 47 3.74 8.33 3.77
CA GLN A 47 3.14 7.79 5.00
C GLN A 47 3.25 6.28 5.08
N ARG A 48 3.02 5.57 3.97
CA ARG A 48 3.17 4.12 3.91
C ARG A 48 4.61 3.70 4.16
N LYS A 49 5.58 4.40 3.57
CA LYS A 49 7.02 4.14 3.76
C LYS A 49 7.45 4.41 5.20
N GLU A 50 6.97 5.50 5.80
CA GLU A 50 7.22 5.81 7.21
C GLU A 50 6.64 4.71 8.12
N LEU A 51 5.42 4.26 7.86
CA LEU A 51 4.78 3.20 8.63
C LEU A 51 5.54 1.87 8.49
N GLU A 52 5.95 1.52 7.27
CA GLU A 52 6.75 0.33 7.00
C GLU A 52 8.10 0.37 7.73
N TYR A 53 8.77 1.51 7.72
CA TYR A 53 9.99 1.74 8.50
C TYR A 53 9.74 1.58 10.00
N ASN A 54 8.67 2.18 10.53
CA ASN A 54 8.32 2.08 11.95
C ASN A 54 8.01 0.65 12.36
N VAL A 55 7.28 -0.10 11.52
CA VAL A 55 7.01 -1.53 11.75
C VAL A 55 8.29 -2.35 11.71
N ALA A 56 9.18 -2.11 10.73
CA ALA A 56 10.47 -2.79 10.66
C ALA A 56 11.33 -2.50 11.90
N LYS A 57 11.34 -1.24 12.35
CA LYS A 57 12.02 -0.80 13.56
C LYS A 57 11.45 -1.44 14.83
N LEU A 58 10.13 -1.55 14.95
CA LEU A 58 9.46 -2.22 16.06
C LEU A 58 9.69 -3.74 16.07
N LYS A 59 9.79 -4.36 14.89
CA LYS A 59 10.14 -5.79 14.74
C LYS A 59 11.62 -6.07 14.98
N ALA A 60 12.50 -5.07 14.87
CA ALA A 60 13.92 -5.26 15.07
C ALA A 60 14.21 -5.54 16.56
N PRO A 61 14.79 -6.71 16.89
CA PRO A 61 15.07 -7.09 18.29
C PRO A 61 16.01 -6.08 18.97
N THR A 62 16.94 -5.50 18.22
CA THR A 62 17.86 -4.45 18.70
C THR A 62 17.14 -3.20 19.20
N TYR A 63 16.03 -2.81 18.57
CA TYR A 63 15.26 -1.65 19.03
C TYR A 63 14.48 -1.97 20.31
N LEU A 64 13.98 -3.21 20.42
CA LEU A 64 13.31 -3.71 21.62
C LEU A 64 14.30 -3.76 22.80
N GLU A 65 15.50 -4.29 22.57
CA GLU A 65 16.60 -4.33 23.55
C GLU A 65 16.99 -2.93 24.02
N LEU A 66 17.12 -1.96 23.11
CA LEU A 66 17.39 -0.56 23.47
C LEU A 66 16.24 0.09 24.26
N GLN A 67 14.98 -0.20 23.92
CA GLN A 67 13.83 0.28 24.69
C GLN A 67 13.74 -0.36 26.08
N LEU A 68 14.04 -1.66 26.20
CA LEU A 68 14.04 -2.41 27.46
C LEU A 68 15.20 -1.96 28.37
N ALA A 69 16.38 -1.73 27.80
CA ALA A 69 17.52 -1.14 28.51
C ALA A 69 17.21 0.26 29.06
N LYS A 70 16.48 1.10 28.30
CA LYS A 70 16.01 2.42 28.77
C LYS A 70 15.00 2.34 29.93
N ARG A 71 14.26 1.23 30.04
CA ARG A 71 13.29 0.98 31.13
C ARG A 71 13.89 0.19 32.29
N ASP A 72 15.22 0.00 32.30
CA ASP A 72 15.97 -0.76 33.30
C ASP A 72 15.52 -2.23 33.44
N VAL A 73 14.93 -2.78 32.36
CA VAL A 73 14.52 -4.18 32.29
C VAL A 73 15.67 -4.99 31.69
N LYS A 74 16.41 -5.71 32.53
CA LYS A 74 17.43 -6.66 32.08
C LYS A 74 16.77 -7.93 31.53
N LEU A 75 16.89 -8.16 30.23
CA LEU A 75 16.64 -9.45 29.61
C LEU A 75 17.73 -10.43 30.06
N VAL A 76 17.41 -11.28 31.03
CA VAL A 76 18.27 -12.40 31.44
C VAL A 76 17.73 -13.64 30.75
N LEU A 77 18.62 -14.43 30.15
CA LEU A 77 18.23 -15.72 29.57
C LEU A 77 17.70 -16.61 30.72
N PRO A 78 16.45 -17.08 30.66
CA PRO A 78 15.89 -17.87 31.74
C PRO A 78 16.70 -19.15 31.92
N GLU A 79 16.96 -19.52 33.17
CA GLU A 79 17.63 -20.78 33.46
C GLU A 79 16.71 -21.95 33.14
N ARG A 80 17.27 -23.12 32.81
CA ARG A 80 16.50 -24.29 32.32
C ARG A 80 15.36 -24.72 33.27
N TRP A 81 15.47 -24.44 34.56
CA TRP A 81 14.45 -24.76 35.57
C TRP A 81 13.29 -23.75 35.61
N GLN A 82 13.43 -22.57 34.99
CA GLN A 82 12.37 -21.57 34.86
C GLN A 82 11.50 -21.78 33.62
N VAL A 83 11.91 -22.70 32.74
CA VAL A 83 11.18 -23.07 31.54
C VAL A 83 10.40 -24.35 31.84
N PHE A 84 9.08 -24.23 31.97
CA PHE A 84 8.18 -25.37 32.07
C PHE A 84 7.51 -25.59 30.73
N GLU A 85 7.64 -26.79 30.17
CA GLU A 85 6.93 -27.16 28.96
C GLU A 85 5.44 -27.28 29.31
N VAL A 86 4.63 -26.36 28.79
CA VAL A 86 3.17 -26.42 28.94
C VAL A 86 2.64 -27.49 27.98
N SER A 87 2.78 -28.75 28.35
CA SER A 87 2.14 -29.89 27.69
C SER A 87 0.65 -29.86 28.02
N GLY A 88 -0.11 -29.01 27.33
CA GLY A 88 -1.53 -28.83 27.66
C GLY A 88 -2.38 -28.03 26.69
N MET A 89 -1.87 -27.57 25.55
CA MET A 89 -2.72 -26.98 24.49
C MET A 89 -2.26 -27.45 23.10
N THR A 90 -2.33 -28.76 22.87
CA THR A 90 -2.74 -29.22 21.55
C THR A 90 -4.24 -28.98 21.45
N GLU A 91 -4.64 -27.74 21.17
CA GLU A 91 -5.94 -27.51 20.57
C GLU A 91 -5.89 -28.25 19.24
N LYS A 92 -6.56 -29.40 19.18
CA LYS A 92 -6.81 -30.09 17.93
C LYS A 92 -7.51 -29.08 17.04
N ALA A 93 -6.77 -28.52 16.08
CA ALA A 93 -7.33 -27.70 15.02
C ALA A 93 -8.39 -28.57 14.32
N ASP A 94 -9.65 -28.35 14.66
CA ASP A 94 -10.78 -28.94 13.97
C ASP A 94 -10.73 -28.44 12.52
N LYS A 95 -10.46 -29.36 11.60
CA LYS A 95 -10.33 -29.10 10.17
C LYS A 95 -11.64 -28.65 9.51
N ASN A 96 -12.73 -28.53 10.27
CA ASN A 96 -14.06 -28.20 9.75
C ASN A 96 -14.64 -26.86 10.23
N LEU A 97 -13.86 -25.99 10.88
CA LEU A 97 -14.32 -24.63 11.15
C LEU A 97 -14.37 -23.82 9.84
N PRO A 98 -15.53 -23.26 9.44
CA PRO A 98 -15.60 -22.40 8.28
C PRO A 98 -14.74 -21.17 8.54
N MET A 99 -13.61 -21.09 7.85
CA MET A 99 -12.67 -19.97 7.94
C MET A 99 -13.44 -18.67 7.60
N PRO A 100 -13.33 -17.60 8.40
CA PRO A 100 -13.94 -16.33 8.06
C PRO A 100 -13.37 -15.84 6.72
N LEU A 101 -14.26 -15.49 5.78
CA LEU A 101 -13.94 -15.14 4.38
C LEU A 101 -12.79 -14.13 4.21
N PHE A 102 -12.55 -13.32 5.25
CA PHE A 102 -11.51 -12.30 5.26
C PHE A 102 -10.07 -12.86 5.27
N VAL A 103 -9.83 -14.02 5.91
CA VAL A 103 -8.47 -14.59 6.06
C VAL A 103 -8.02 -15.35 4.80
N ARG A 104 -8.96 -15.84 3.98
CA ARG A 104 -8.67 -16.58 2.74
C ARG A 104 -7.91 -15.75 1.71
N ASN A 105 -8.17 -14.45 1.62
CA ASN A 105 -7.53 -13.58 0.61
C ASN A 105 -6.08 -13.19 0.95
N ILE A 106 -5.66 -13.31 2.20
CA ILE A 106 -4.34 -12.82 2.63
C ILE A 106 -3.30 -13.96 2.55
N VAL A 107 -3.71 -15.20 2.81
CA VAL A 107 -2.83 -16.38 2.75
C VAL A 107 -2.40 -16.70 1.31
N GLY A 108 -3.27 -16.46 0.33
CA GLY A 108 -2.94 -16.66 -1.10
C GLY A 108 -1.95 -15.63 -1.67
N LEU A 109 -1.66 -14.53 -0.96
CA LEU A 109 -0.70 -13.52 -1.40
C LEU A 109 0.72 -13.79 -0.89
N PHE A 110 0.88 -14.64 0.13
CA PHE A 110 2.17 -14.90 0.80
C PHE A 110 2.66 -16.34 0.66
N SER A 111 2.06 -17.16 -0.21
CA SER A 111 2.68 -18.41 -0.64
C SER A 111 3.87 -18.09 -1.55
N PHE A 112 4.99 -17.76 -0.92
CA PHE A 112 6.32 -17.75 -1.53
C PHE A 112 6.58 -19.14 -2.11
N ASP A 113 6.65 -19.21 -3.45
CA ASP A 113 7.17 -20.35 -4.20
C ASP A 113 8.57 -20.71 -3.69
N LYS A 114 8.63 -21.75 -2.85
CA LYS A 114 9.86 -22.48 -2.52
C LYS A 114 10.06 -23.61 -3.53
N GLU A 115 10.12 -23.29 -4.82
CA GLU A 115 10.50 -24.28 -5.84
C GLU A 115 11.54 -23.71 -6.80
N ALA A 116 12.75 -23.55 -6.28
CA ALA A 116 13.97 -23.60 -7.06
C ALA A 116 14.94 -24.57 -6.35
N GLN A 117 14.56 -25.85 -6.28
CA GLN A 117 15.50 -26.91 -5.97
C GLN A 117 16.47 -27.02 -7.15
N ALA A 118 17.70 -26.57 -6.96
CA ALA A 118 18.79 -26.86 -7.86
C ALA A 118 19.03 -28.38 -7.86
N THR A 119 18.77 -29.03 -8.99
CA THR A 119 19.22 -30.39 -9.29
C THR A 119 20.75 -30.42 -9.21
N PRO A 120 21.38 -31.20 -8.30
CA PRO A 120 22.79 -31.46 -8.45
C PRO A 120 22.98 -32.42 -9.63
N ALA A 121 23.79 -31.98 -10.58
CA ALA A 121 24.22 -32.76 -11.73
C ALA A 121 24.98 -34.03 -11.28
N SER A 122 24.75 -35.09 -12.06
CA SER A 122 25.48 -36.34 -12.17
C SER A 122 26.93 -36.37 -11.66
N HIS A 123 27.27 -37.43 -10.92
CA HIS A 123 28.43 -38.28 -11.24
C HIS A 123 28.27 -39.69 -10.67
#